data_AF-A0A8T5A546-F1
#
_entry.id   AF-A0A8T5A546-F1
#
_cell.length_a   1.000
_cell.length_b   1.000
_cell.length_c   1.000
_cell.angle_alpha   90.00
_cell.angle_beta   90.00
_cell.angle_gamma   90.00
#
_symmetry.space_group_name_H-M   'P 1'
#
loop_
_entity.id
_entity.type
_entity.pdbx_description
1 polymer ?
#
loop_
_entity_poly.entity_id
_entity_poly.type
_entity_poly.pdbx_seq_one_letter_code
_entity_poly.pdbx_strand_id
1 'polypeptide(L)'
;MDQYIFEGFKMYANKNRQVFAKTIRHSLNEILGGAAAETLIYYIGGNKALEDPDLIMRRLMDVLGAGANAIFKYMLREMERSAQKHEP
;
A
#
# COMPACT_ATOMS: atom_id res chain seq x y z
N MET A 1 6.82 12.15 6.44
CA MET A 1 6.77 10.73 6.07
C MET A 1 8.19 10.21 6.03
N ASP A 2 8.43 8.98 6.48
CA ASP A 2 9.76 8.38 6.50
C ASP A 2 10.25 8.09 5.07
N GLN A 3 11.44 8.59 4.71
CA GLN A 3 12.01 8.47 3.38
C GLN A 3 12.22 7.00 2.98
N TYR A 4 12.53 6.13 3.94
CA TYR A 4 12.70 4.70 3.69
C TYR A 4 11.40 4.04 3.20
N ILE A 5 10.26 4.42 3.78
CA ILE A 5 8.95 3.88 3.39
C ILE A 5 8.62 4.27 1.94
N PHE A 6 8.87 5.52 1.61
CA PHE A 6 8.58 6.08 0.29
C PHE A 6 9.40 5.40 -0.81
N GLU A 7 10.71 5.28 -0.61
CA GLU A 7 11.59 4.60 -1.56
C GLU A 7 11.25 3.10 -1.68
N GLY A 8 10.92 2.44 -0.56
CA GLY A 8 10.48 1.05 -0.56
C GLY A 8 9.21 0.84 -1.40
N PHE A 9 8.21 1.70 -1.23
CA PHE A 9 6.98 1.65 -2.03
C PHE A 9 7.25 1.80 -3.53
N LYS A 10 8.10 2.77 -3.91
CA LYS A 10 8.48 2.98 -5.32
C LYS A 10 9.23 1.78 -5.88
N MET A 11 10.17 1.22 -5.13
CA MET A 11 10.91 0.03 -5.53
C MET A 11 9.98 -1.14 -5.83
N TYR A 12 9.04 -1.46 -4.93
CA TYR A 12 8.11 -2.57 -5.11
C TYR A 12 7.08 -2.33 -6.22
N ALA A 13 6.55 -1.11 -6.32
CA ALA A 13 5.67 -0.73 -7.43
C ALA A 13 6.36 -0.90 -8.78
N ASN A 14 7.64 -0.54 -8.90
CA ASN A 14 8.42 -0.71 -10.12
C ASN A 14 8.81 -2.16 -10.40
N LYS A 15 9.06 -2.97 -9.36
CA LYS A 15 9.43 -4.38 -9.51
C LYS A 15 8.25 -5.21 -10.03
N ASN A 16 7.06 -5.04 -9.46
CA ASN A 16 5.86 -5.74 -9.91
C ASN A 16 4.58 -5.00 -9.47
N ARG A 17 4.01 -4.20 -10.38
CA ARG A 17 2.80 -3.39 -10.13
C ARG A 17 1.59 -4.22 -9.69
N GLN A 18 1.41 -5.41 -10.26
CA GLN A 18 0.26 -6.26 -9.94
C GLN A 18 0.36 -6.81 -8.51
N VAL A 19 1.55 -7.29 -8.12
CA VAL A 19 1.79 -7.76 -6.76
C VAL A 19 1.68 -6.60 -5.78
N PHE A 20 2.25 -5.43 -6.10
CA PHE A 20 2.13 -4.22 -5.28
C PHE A 20 0.67 -3.85 -5.00
N ALA A 21 -0.16 -3.70 -6.03
CA ALA A 21 -1.57 -3.35 -5.89
C ALA A 21 -2.35 -4.42 -5.08
N LYS A 22 -2.06 -5.70 -5.31
CA LYS A 22 -2.66 -6.81 -4.57
C LYS A 22 -2.27 -6.76 -3.08
N THR A 23 -0.99 -6.52 -2.77
CA THR A 23 -0.51 -6.42 -1.40
C THR A 23 -1.15 -5.24 -0.67
N ILE A 24 -1.24 -4.06 -1.30
CA ILE A 24 -1.93 -2.92 -0.68
C ILE A 24 -3.39 -3.25 -0.37
N ARG A 25 -4.13 -3.81 -1.33
CA ARG A 25 -5.54 -4.16 -1.14
C ARG A 25 -5.70 -5.20 -0.02
N HIS A 26 -4.84 -6.22 0.00
CA HIS A 26 -4.83 -7.23 1.04
C HIS A 26 -4.56 -6.62 2.42
N SER A 27 -3.51 -5.79 2.55
CA SER A 27 -3.17 -5.15 3.81
C SER A 27 -4.27 -4.21 4.32
N LEU A 28 -4.91 -3.43 3.45
CA LEU A 28 -6.04 -2.59 3.86
C LEU A 28 -7.22 -3.44 4.35
N ASN A 29 -7.51 -4.55 3.68
CA ASN A 29 -8.57 -5.48 4.08
C ASN A 29 -8.28 -6.10 5.45
N GLU A 30 -7.04 -6.54 5.71
CA GLU A 30 -6.66 -7.09 7.01
C GLU A 30 -6.74 -6.07 8.15
N ILE A 31 -6.38 -4.81 7.89
CA ILE A 31 -6.36 -3.75 8.91
C ILE A 31 -7.77 -3.21 9.20
N LEU A 32 -8.56 -2.97 8.16
CA LEU A 32 -9.83 -2.23 8.27
C LEU A 32 -11.07 -3.14 8.15
N GLY A 33 -10.91 -4.35 7.64
CA GLY A 33 -12.00 -5.21 7.19
C GLY A 33 -12.46 -4.88 5.77
N GLY A 34 -12.99 -5.90 5.06
CA GLY A 34 -13.25 -5.83 3.62
C GLY A 34 -14.10 -4.64 3.17
N ALA A 35 -15.25 -4.39 3.81
CA ALA A 35 -16.13 -3.29 3.39
C ALA A 35 -15.50 -1.90 3.59
N ALA A 36 -14.80 -1.69 4.70
CA ALA A 36 -14.13 -0.42 4.99
C ALA A 36 -12.92 -0.21 4.06
N ALA A 37 -12.17 -1.27 3.78
CA ALA A 37 -11.05 -1.23 2.85
C ALA A 37 -11.48 -0.87 1.43
N GLU A 38 -12.54 -1.50 0.90
CA GLU A 38 -13.06 -1.17 -0.44
C GLU A 38 -13.59 0.26 -0.51
N THR A 39 -14.30 0.71 0.54
CA THR A 39 -14.79 2.10 0.63
C THR A 39 -13.62 3.09 0.61
N LEU A 40 -12.57 2.82 1.39
CA LEU A 40 -11.38 3.65 1.42
C LEU A 40 -10.67 3.67 0.06
N ILE A 41 -10.47 2.50 -0.57
CA ILE A 41 -9.85 2.38 -1.90
C ILE A 41 -10.65 3.20 -2.93
N TYR A 42 -11.98 3.08 -2.92
CA TYR A 42 -12.83 3.88 -3.79
C TYR A 42 -12.64 5.39 -3.54
N TYR A 43 -12.68 5.81 -2.27
CA TYR A 43 -12.55 7.21 -1.87
C TYR A 43 -11.21 7.83 -2.28
N ILE A 44 -10.11 7.07 -2.22
CA ILE A 44 -8.77 7.58 -2.57
C ILE A 44 -8.47 7.56 -4.08
N GLY A 45 -9.40 7.13 -4.93
CA GLY A 45 -9.26 7.14 -6.40
C GLY A 45 -9.33 5.76 -7.07
N GLY A 46 -9.70 4.71 -6.32
CA GLY A 46 -9.89 3.35 -6.83
C GLY A 46 -8.60 2.71 -7.34
N ASN A 47 -8.72 1.91 -8.41
CA ASN A 47 -7.59 1.20 -8.99
C ASN A 47 -6.48 2.13 -9.49
N LYS A 48 -6.82 3.34 -9.95
CA LYS A 48 -5.81 4.34 -10.37
C LYS A 48 -4.87 4.73 -9.23
N ALA A 49 -5.37 4.80 -7.99
CA ALA A 49 -4.51 5.03 -6.83
C ALA A 49 -3.58 3.83 -6.58
N LEU A 50 -4.09 2.60 -6.71
CA LEU A 50 -3.28 1.38 -6.50
C LEU A 50 -2.15 1.19 -7.52
N GLU A 51 -2.24 1.83 -8.69
CA GLU A 51 -1.24 1.77 -9.76
C GLU A 51 -0.15 2.84 -9.66
N ASP A 52 -0.35 3.86 -8.81
CA ASP A 52 0.55 4.99 -8.63
C ASP A 52 0.97 5.09 -7.16
N PRO A 53 2.22 4.70 -6.81
CA PRO A 53 2.69 4.70 -5.43
C PRO A 53 2.67 6.11 -4.81
N ASP A 54 2.94 7.16 -5.59
CA ASP A 54 2.92 8.53 -5.09
C ASP A 54 1.49 8.95 -4.75
N LEU A 55 0.54 8.61 -5.63
CA LEU A 55 -0.86 8.94 -5.44
C LEU A 55 -1.46 8.24 -4.21
N ILE A 56 -1.26 6.93 -4.05
CA ILE A 56 -1.84 6.21 -2.91
C ILE A 56 -1.26 6.65 -1.58
N MET A 57 0.06 6.88 -1.52
CA MET A 57 0.71 7.34 -0.30
C MET A 57 0.20 8.72 0.11
N ARG A 58 0.11 9.66 -0.85
CA ARG A 58 -0.44 11.00 -0.59
C ARG A 58 -1.89 10.91 -0.11
N ARG A 59 -2.75 10.16 -0.81
CA ARG A 59 -4.18 10.09 -0.48
C ARG A 59 -4.45 9.41 0.86
N LEU A 60 -3.72 8.34 1.18
CA LEU A 60 -3.86 7.70 2.50
C LEU A 60 -3.40 8.61 3.63
N MET A 61 -2.35 9.43 3.42
CA MET A 61 -1.97 10.48 4.36
C MET A 61 -3.06 11.55 4.50
N ASP A 62 -3.68 11.98 3.41
CA ASP A 62 -4.75 12.98 3.45
C ASP A 62 -5.95 12.49 4.28
N VAL A 63 -6.27 11.20 4.21
CA VAL A 63 -7.43 10.61 4.91
C VAL A 63 -7.13 10.24 6.35
N LEU A 64 -5.99 9.61 6.61
CA LEU A 64 -5.68 8.97 7.90
C LEU A 64 -4.62 9.73 8.71
N GLY A 65 -4.07 10.81 8.14
CA GLY A 65 -3.05 11.63 8.77
C GLY A 65 -1.84 10.82 9.21
N ALA A 66 -1.40 11.05 10.45
CA ALA A 66 -0.26 10.33 11.03
C ALA A 66 -0.48 8.80 11.13
N GLY A 67 -1.75 8.34 11.19
CA GLY A 67 -2.09 6.91 11.24
C GLY A 67 -1.69 6.14 9.98
N ALA A 68 -1.62 6.82 8.82
CA ALA A 68 -1.20 6.20 7.58
C ALA A 68 0.25 5.66 7.64
N ASN A 69 1.13 6.27 8.44
CA ASN A 69 2.51 5.79 8.57
C ASN A 69 2.58 4.36 9.12
N ALA A 70 1.71 3.98 10.07
CA ALA A 70 1.67 2.63 10.61
C ALA A 70 1.21 1.63 9.54
N ILE A 71 0.22 2.01 8.73
CA ILE A 71 -0.29 1.22 7.61
C ILE A 71 0.78 1.02 6.55
N PHE A 72 1.53 2.07 6.18
CA PHE A 72 2.61 1.92 5.20
C PHE A 72 3.74 1.02 5.68
N LYS A 73 4.12 1.12 6.97
CA LYS A 73 5.12 0.21 7.55
C LYS A 73 4.65 -1.25 7.49
N TYR A 74 3.38 -1.49 7.75
CA TYR A 74 2.79 -2.82 7.64
C TYR A 74 2.81 -3.33 6.19
N MET A 75 2.32 -2.53 5.24
CA MET A 75 2.31 -2.87 3.81
C MET A 75 3.71 -3.17 3.28
N LEU A 76 4.71 -2.36 3.64
CA LEU A 76 6.09 -2.57 3.20
C LEU A 76 6.64 -3.92 3.70
N ARG A 77 6.40 -4.27 4.96
CA ARG A 77 6.78 -5.57 5.52
C ARG A 77 6.09 -6.73 4.80
N GLU A 78 4.81 -6.58 4.43
CA GLU A 78 4.10 -7.60 3.66
C GLU A 78 4.66 -7.77 2.25
N MET A 79 5.11 -6.69 1.61
CA MET A 79 5.82 -6.75 0.33
C MET A 79 7.17 -7.47 0.44
N GLU A 80 7.94 -7.16 1.48
CA GLU A 80 9.22 -7.82 1.79
C GLU A 80 9.03 -9.32 2.01
N ARG A 81 8.04 -9.72 2.82
CA ARG A 81 7.69 -11.13 3.06
C ARG A 81 7.27 -11.84 1.79
N SER A 82 6.46 -11.19 0.96
CA SER A 82 5.98 -11.77 -0.31
C SER A 82 7.12 -11.98 -1.29
N ALA A 83 8.11 -11.07 -1.31
CA ALA A 83 9.29 -11.17 -2.15
C ALA A 83 10.21 -12.33 -1.72
N GLN A 84 10.42 -12.52 -0.41
CA GLN A 84 11.25 -13.61 0.11
C GLN A 84 10.65 -15.00 -0.16
N LYS A 85 9.32 -15.14 -0.17
CA LYS A 85 8.65 -16.41 -0.49
C LYS A 85 8.73 -16.80 -1.98
N HIS A 86 9.22 -15.91 -2.84
CA HIS A 86 9.35 -16.12 -4.30
C HIS A 86 10.80 -16.11 -4.78
N GLU A 87 11.78 -16.19 -3.87
CA GLU A 87 13.17 -16.51 -4.22
C GLU A 87 13.34 -18.04 -4.18
N PRO A 88 13.79 -18.68 -5.28
CA PRO A 88 14.01 -20.12 -5.35
C PRO A 88 15.18 -20.60 -4.48
#